data_AF-A0A0F9HSV2-F1
#
_entry.id   AF-A0A0F9HSV2-F1
#
_cell.length_a   1.000
_cell.length_b   1.000
_cell.length_c   1.000
_cell.angle_alpha   90.00
_cell.angle_beta   90.00
_cell.angle_gamma   90.00
#
_symmetry.space_group_name_H-M   'P 1'
#
loop_
_entity.id
_entity.type
_entity.pdbx_description
1 polymer ?
#
loop_
_entity_poly.entity_id
_entity_poly.type
_entity_poly.pdbx_seq_one_letter_code
_entity_poly.pdbx_strand_id
1 'polypeptide(L)' 'MYRMSFAVTITPDGLYHVQNGVAGLSGQHHVHSAASFKRWRKDGDDIRQGKGDCACGLAVGDVRGHTGKIWHNEEFE' A
#
# COMPACT_ATOMS: atom_id res chain seq x y z
N MET A 1 13.07 17.38 -2.95
CA MET A 1 12.02 16.48 -2.42
C MET A 1 12.05 15.22 -3.26
N TYR A 2 12.31 14.05 -2.66
CA TYR A 2 12.35 12.80 -3.42
C TYR A 2 10.93 12.46 -3.90
N ARG A 3 10.79 12.11 -5.18
CA ARG A 3 9.50 11.71 -5.77
C ARG A 3 9.09 10.37 -5.15
N MET A 4 7.92 10.35 -4.51
CA MET A 4 7.30 9.12 -4.03
C MET A 4 6.51 8.49 -5.18
N SER A 5 6.54 7.16 -5.25
CA SER A 5 5.72 6.38 -6.17
C SER A 5 5.07 5.22 -5.44
N PHE A 6 3.95 4.73 -5.96
CA PHE A 6 3.16 3.67 -5.33
C PHE A 6 2.85 2.59 -6.35
N ALA A 7 3.25 1.36 -6.05
CA ALA A 7 2.79 0.18 -6.76
C ALA A 7 1.61 -0.41 -5.97
N VAL A 8 0.49 -0.61 -6.66
CA VAL A 8 -0.75 -1.09 -6.06
C VAL A 8 -1.17 -2.39 -6.73
N THR A 9 -1.29 -3.44 -5.92
CA THR A 9 -1.79 -4.73 -6.35
C THR A 9 -3.20 -4.93 -5.79
N ILE A 10 -4.16 -5.12 -6.69
CA ILE A 10 -5.55 -5.45 -6.35
C ILE A 10 -5.68 -6.97 -6.33
N THR A 11 -5.85 -7.54 -5.15
CA THR A 11 -5.94 -8.98 -4.93
C THR A 11 -7.34 -9.53 -5.23
N PRO A 12 -7.50 -10.85 -5.45
CA PRO A 12 -8.79 -11.45 -5.79
C PRO A 12 -9.89 -11.25 -4.75
N ASP A 13 -9.53 -11.07 -3.48
CA ASP A 13 -10.42 -10.72 -2.37
C ASP A 13 -10.83 -9.23 -2.36
N GLY A 14 -10.34 -8.43 -3.31
CA GLY A 14 -10.67 -7.02 -3.47
C GLY A 14 -9.85 -6.07 -2.60
N LEU A 15 -8.81 -6.57 -1.93
CA LEU A 15 -7.90 -5.74 -1.14
C LEU A 15 -6.87 -5.03 -2.02
N TYR A 16 -6.40 -3.88 -1.52
CA TYR A 16 -5.45 -3.03 -2.21
C TYR A 16 -4.14 -3.05 -1.43
N HIS A 17 -3.15 -3.77 -1.96
CA HIS A 17 -1.82 -3.86 -1.39
C HIS A 17 -0.94 -2.77 -2.01
N VAL A 18 -0.47 -1.85 -1.18
CA VAL A 18 0.29 -0.67 -1.60
C VAL A 18 1.74 -0.80 -1.13
N GLN A 19 2.67 -0.79 -2.08
CA GLN A 19 4.09 -0.65 -1.82
C GLN A 19 4.54 0.75 -2.26
N ASN A 20 4.98 1.58 -1.32
CA ASN A 20 5.59 2.86 -1.67
C ASN A 20 7.09 2.73 -1.95
N GLY A 21 7.58 3.59 -2.83
CA GLY A 21 8.99 3.74 -3.17
C GLY A 21 9.46 5.16 -2.85
N VAL A 22 10.54 5.29 -2.09
CA VAL A 22 11.19 6.57 -1.76
C VAL A 22 12.63 6.51 -2.24
N ALA A 23 13.01 7.39 -3.18
CA ALA A 23 14.36 7.43 -3.74
C ALA A 23 14.88 6.07 -4.29
N GLY A 24 13.98 5.24 -4.83
CA GLY A 24 14.31 3.92 -5.36
C GLY A 24 14.34 2.78 -4.33
N LEU A 25 14.09 3.07 -3.05
CA LEU A 25 13.99 2.07 -1.98
C LEU A 25 12.53 1.75 -1.67
N SER A 26 12.24 0.47 -1.42
CA SER A 26 10.94 0.02 -0.89
C SER A 26 10.75 0.55 0.52
N GLY A 27 9.74 1.39 0.72
CA GLY A 27 9.38 1.92 2.03
C GLY A 27 8.40 1.01 2.76
N GLN A 28 7.23 1.56 3.07
CA GLN A 28 6.11 0.87 3.70
C GLN A 28 5.29 0.08 2.68
N HIS A 29 4.97 -1.15 3.05
CA HIS A 29 3.89 -1.94 2.47
C HIS A 29 2.67 -1.80 3.39
N HIS A 30 1.49 -1.50 2.86
CA HIS A 30 0.26 -1.45 3.64
C HIS A 30 -0.93 -1.97 2.84
N VAL A 31 -2.00 -2.37 3.53
CA VAL A 31 -3.18 -2.98 2.91
C VAL A 31 -4.42 -2.17 3.24
N HIS A 32 -5.22 -1.95 2.20
CA HIS A 32 -6.46 -1.17 2.26
C HIS A 32 -7.66 -1.97 1.80
N SER A 33 -8.82 -1.62 2.34
CA SER A 33 -10.10 -1.86 1.67
C SER A 33 -10.23 -0.94 0.45
N ALA A 34 -11.15 -1.24 -0.48
CA ALA A 34 -11.43 -0.34 -1.60
C ALA A 34 -11.85 1.08 -1.13
N ALA A 35 -12.59 1.14 -0.02
CA ALA A 35 -13.08 2.41 0.54
C ALA A 35 -11.93 3.22 1.15
N SER A 36 -11.04 2.60 1.93
CA SER A 36 -9.92 3.30 2.55
C SER A 36 -8.85 3.69 1.56
N PHE A 37 -8.59 2.85 0.56
CA PHE A 37 -7.69 3.21 -0.55
C PHE A 37 -8.14 4.48 -1.25
N LYS A 38 -9.45 4.64 -1.49
CA LYS A 38 -10.02 5.84 -2.11
C LYS A 38 -9.84 7.10 -1.25
N ARG A 39 -9.89 6.98 0.08
CA ARG A 39 -9.68 8.10 1.01
C ARG A 39 -8.19 8.44 1.16
N TRP A 40 -7.34 7.43 1.16
CA TRP A 40 -5.90 7.56 1.37
C TRP A 40 -5.19 8.16 0.15
N ARG A 41 -5.53 7.72 -1.07
CA ARG A 41 -4.89 8.22 -2.30
C ARG A 41 -5.11 9.72 -2.46
N LYS A 42 -4.09 10.44 -2.91
CA LYS A 42 -4.19 11.87 -3.23
C LYS A 42 -4.13 12.09 -4.73
N ASP A 43 -4.75 13.17 -5.18
CA ASP A 43 -4.66 13.59 -6.57
C ASP A 43 -3.22 14.01 -6.88
N GLY A 44 -2.67 13.47 -7.98
CA GLY A 44 -1.28 13.71 -8.39
C GLY A 44 -0.28 12.67 -7.88
N ASP A 45 -0.69 11.67 -7.09
CA ASP A 45 0.18 10.55 -6.72
C ASP A 45 0.57 9.72 -7.96
N ASP A 46 1.85 9.33 -8.02
CA ASP A 46 2.37 8.42 -9.05
C ASP A 46 2.02 6.97 -8.69
N ILE A 47 0.79 6.59 -9.02
CA ILE A 47 0.22 5.27 -8.70
C ILE A 47 0.22 4.39 -9.95
N ARG A 48 0.84 3.21 -9.85
CA ARG A 48 0.73 2.12 -10.83
C ARG A 48 -0.12 1.01 -10.26
N GLN A 49 -1.28 0.76 -10.87
CA GLN A 49 -2.23 -0.26 -10.40
C GLN A 49 -2.22 -1.48 -11.32
N GLY A 50 -2.29 -2.66 -10.73
CA GLY A 50 -2.45 -3.93 -11.42
C GLY A 50 -3.24 -4.93 -10.60
N LYS A 51 -3.77 -5.97 -11.25
CA LYS A 51 -4.37 -7.12 -10.58
C LYS A 51 -3.32 -8.20 -10.37
N GLY A 52 -3.38 -8.90 -9.25
CA GLY A 52 -2.48 -10.01 -8.96
C GLY A 52 -2.55 -10.45 -7.52
N ASP A 53 -1.73 -11.43 -7.15
CA ASP A 53 -1.69 -11.96 -5.78
C ASP A 53 -0.62 -11.27 -4.94
N CYS A 54 -0.83 -11.21 -3.63
CA CYS A 54 0.15 -10.69 -2.68
C CYS A 54 0.26 -11.59 -1.44
N ALA A 55 1.28 -12.45 -1.41
CA ALA A 55 1.53 -13.36 -0.29
C ALA A 55 2.21 -12.68 0.93
N CYS A 56 1.90 -11.41 1.20
CA CYS A 56 2.57 -10.64 2.27
C CYS A 56 2.06 -10.97 3.67
N GLY A 57 0.90 -11.62 3.81
CA GLY A 57 0.28 -12.00 5.08
C GLY A 57 -0.30 -10.83 5.88
N LEU A 58 -0.40 -9.64 5.29
CA LEU A 58 -0.95 -8.44 5.94
C LEU A 58 -2.46 -8.37 5.74
N ALA A 59 -3.18 -7.99 6.79
CA ALA A 59 -4.61 -7.71 6.75
C ALA A 59 -4.87 -6.22 6.49
N VAL A 60 -6.13 -5.86 6.22
CA VAL A 60 -6.56 -4.46 6.10
C VAL A 60 -6.15 -3.67 7.35
N GLY A 61 -5.59 -2.48 7.16
CA GLY A 61 -5.07 -1.66 8.25
C GLY A 61 -3.61 -1.97 8.64
N ASP A 62 -3.07 -3.13 8.25
CA ASP A 62 -1.69 -3.47 8.56
C ASP A 62 -0.69 -2.71 7.69
N VAL A 63 0.41 -2.34 8.33
CA VAL A 63 1.56 -1.67 7.74
C VAL A 63 2.82 -2.45 8.10
N ARG A 64 3.59 -2.82 7.09
CA ARG A 64 4.95 -3.33 7.22
C ARG A 64 5.93 -2.27 6.78
N GLY A 65 6.72 -1.76 7.72
CA GLY A 65 7.79 -0.81 7.44
C GLY A 65 8.99 -1.45 6.73
N HIS A 66 9.91 -0.60 6.28
CA HIS A 66 11.15 -1.03 5.61
C HIS A 66 11.99 -2.01 6.45
N THR A 67 11.97 -1.88 7.78
CA THR A 67 12.69 -2.77 8.71
C THR A 67 11.97 -4.11 8.95
N GLY A 68 10.82 -4.34 8.32
CA GLY A 68 9.98 -5.51 8.54
C GLY A 68 9.06 -5.43 9.76
N LYS A 69 9.15 -4.36 10.58
CA LYS A 69 8.21 -4.14 11.68
C LYS A 69 6.79 -4.01 11.13
N ILE A 70 5.85 -4.75 11.72
CA ILE A 70 4.42 -4.69 11.41
C ILE A 70 3.71 -3.94 12.53
N TRP A 71 2.78 -3.06 12.16
CA TRP A 71 1.85 -2.40 13.07
C TRP A 71 0.53 -2.13 12.35
N HIS A 72 -0.50 -1.83 13.13
CA HIS A 72 -1.82 -1.51 12.61
C HIS A 72 -2.02 0.01 12.56
N ASN A 73 -2.65 0.51 11.50
CA ASN A 73 -3.04 1.91 11.32
C ASN A 73 -4.50 2.00 10.85
N GLU A 74 -5.38 2.51 11.72
CA GLU A 74 -6.83 2.67 11.47
C GLU A 74 -7.12 3.60 10.27
N GLU A 75 -6.20 4.47 9.88
CA GLU A 75 -6.36 5.31 8.69
C GLU A 75 -6.44 4.49 7.38
N PHE A 76 -5.97 3.25 7.41
CA PHE A 76 -5.93 2.34 6.26
C PHE A 76 -7.09 1.33 6.23
N GLU A 77 -8.06 1.42 7.16
CA GLU A 77 -9.25 0.55 7.23
C GLU A 77 -10.41 0.98 6.34
#